data_AF-A0A8T5SVV4-F1
#
_entry.id   AF-A0A8T5SVV4-F1
#
_cell.length_a   1.000
_cell.length_b   1.000
_cell.length_c   1.000
_cell.angle_alpha   90.00
_cell.angle_beta   90.00
_cell.angle_gamma   90.00
#
_symmetry.space_group_name_H-M   'P 1'
#
loop_
_entity.id
_entity.type
_entity.pdbx_description
1 polymer ?
#
loop_
_entity_poly.entity_id
_entity_poly.type
_entity_poly.pdbx_seq_one_letter_code
_entity_poly.pdbx_strand_id
1 'polypeptide(L)'
;MPNRLINELSPYLLQHAHNPVDWYSWAPEAFEKAQQEDKPIFLSIGYSTCHWCHVMAHESFENPEVARLMNEVFVSIKVDREERPDIDNIYMTVCQMMTGSGGWPLNIIMTPDKRPFFAATYIPREGRFGMIGMLELLPRIKEFWTTQRSEALSLSNRITTTLQRVSQDAPGEELD
;
A
#
# COMPACT_ATOMS: atom_id res chain seq x y z
N MET A 1 18.31 -6.65 -12.25
CA MET A 1 17.22 -7.05 -13.17
C MET A 1 15.99 -6.22 -12.83
N PRO A 2 15.19 -5.77 -13.80
CA PRO A 2 13.95 -5.07 -13.50
C PRO A 2 12.93 -6.02 -12.84
N ASN A 3 12.00 -5.44 -12.06
CA ASN A 3 10.79 -6.12 -11.57
C ASN A 3 9.68 -6.09 -12.63
N ARG A 4 8.47 -6.54 -12.28
CA ARG A 4 7.35 -6.71 -13.23
C ARG A 4 6.84 -5.41 -13.83
N LEU A 5 7.07 -4.27 -13.17
CA LEU A 5 6.60 -2.96 -13.65
C LEU A 5 7.26 -2.55 -14.98
N ILE A 6 8.31 -3.23 -15.44
CA ILE A 6 8.92 -2.99 -16.75
C ILE A 6 7.96 -3.22 -17.92
N ASN A 7 6.87 -3.95 -17.69
CA ASN A 7 5.85 -4.23 -18.70
C ASN A 7 4.65 -3.27 -18.65
N GLU A 8 4.65 -2.31 -17.72
CA GLU A 8 3.56 -1.33 -17.59
C GLU A 8 3.71 -0.20 -18.61
N LEU A 9 2.59 0.47 -18.92
CA LEU A 9 2.57 1.62 -19.83
C LEU A 9 2.78 2.94 -19.08
N SER A 10 2.33 3.04 -17.83
CA SER A 10 2.50 4.23 -16.99
C SER A 10 3.98 4.62 -16.89
N PRO A 11 4.35 5.85 -17.28
CA PRO A 11 5.69 6.37 -17.03
C PRO A 11 6.03 6.41 -15.53
N TYR A 12 5.03 6.62 -14.66
CA TYR A 12 5.23 6.60 -13.21
C TYR A 12 5.59 5.19 -12.70
N LEU A 13 4.90 4.15 -13.17
CA LEU A 13 5.23 2.77 -12.78
C LEU A 13 6.58 2.32 -13.34
N LEU A 14 6.88 2.68 -14.60
CA LEU A 14 8.16 2.37 -15.24
C LEU A 14 9.36 2.97 -14.49
N GLN A 15 9.22 4.13 -13.85
CA GLN A 15 10.27 4.72 -13.00
C GLN A 15 10.65 3.81 -11.83
N HIS A 16 9.72 2.97 -11.35
CA HIS A 16 9.95 2.03 -10.26
C HIS A 16 10.36 0.63 -10.72
N ALA A 17 10.45 0.38 -12.03
CA ALA A 17 10.76 -0.94 -12.59
C ALA A 17 12.15 -1.47 -12.20
N HIS A 18 13.08 -0.58 -11.84
CA HIS A 18 14.43 -0.95 -11.41
C HIS A 18 14.65 -0.87 -9.90
N ASN A 19 13.61 -0.55 -9.12
CA ASN A 19 13.73 -0.56 -7.67
C ASN A 19 13.98 -2.00 -7.18
N PRO A 20 14.79 -2.17 -6.11
CA PRO A 20 15.04 -3.48 -5.51
C PRO A 20 13.81 -4.11 -4.85
N VAL A 21 12.75 -3.34 -4.60
CA VAL A 21 11.45 -3.88 -4.18
C VAL A 21 10.84 -4.67 -5.35
N ASP A 22 10.38 -5.89 -5.09
CA ASP A 22 9.72 -6.75 -6.08
C ASP A 22 8.26 -6.30 -6.30
N TRP A 23 8.12 -5.18 -7.02
CA TRP A 23 6.82 -4.58 -7.31
C TRP A 23 6.01 -5.41 -8.30
N TYR A 24 4.72 -5.50 -8.00
CA TYR A 24 3.64 -5.89 -8.90
C TYR A 24 2.80 -4.66 -9.23
N SER A 25 2.14 -4.66 -10.39
CA SER A 25 0.99 -3.79 -10.63
C SER A 25 -0.25 -4.35 -9.93
N TRP A 26 -1.36 -3.61 -9.97
CA TRP A 26 -2.64 -4.09 -9.44
C TRP A 26 -3.22 -5.19 -10.35
N ALA A 27 -2.81 -6.43 -10.10
CA ALA A 27 -3.19 -7.59 -10.90
C ALA A 27 -3.52 -8.80 -10.01
N PRO A 28 -4.40 -9.73 -10.48
CA PRO A 28 -4.73 -10.96 -9.75
C PRO A 28 -3.52 -11.75 -9.25
N GLU A 29 -2.44 -11.82 -10.06
CA GLU A 29 -1.18 -12.51 -9.72
C GLU A 29 -0.61 -12.07 -8.37
N ALA A 30 -0.66 -10.77 -8.05
CA ALA A 30 -0.12 -10.25 -6.79
C ALA A 30 -0.93 -10.76 -5.58
N PHE A 31 -2.26 -10.80 -5.70
CA PHE A 31 -3.14 -11.27 -4.63
C PHE A 31 -3.06 -12.79 -4.46
N GLU A 32 -2.98 -13.53 -5.57
CA GLU A 32 -2.79 -14.98 -5.55
C GLU A 32 -1.46 -15.35 -4.89
N LYS A 33 -0.38 -14.66 -5.23
CA LYS A 33 0.92 -14.84 -4.57
C LYS A 33 0.84 -14.52 -3.08
N ALA A 34 0.19 -13.42 -2.70
CA ALA A 34 0.04 -13.04 -1.30
C ALA A 34 -0.73 -14.13 -0.51
N GLN A 35 -1.74 -14.73 -1.12
CA GLN A 35 -2.50 -15.84 -0.53
C GLN A 35 -1.67 -17.12 -0.41
N GLN A 36 -0.89 -17.46 -1.44
CA GLN A 36 -0.04 -18.66 -1.46
C GLN A 36 1.13 -18.58 -0.48
N GLU A 37 1.77 -17.42 -0.37
CA GLU A 37 2.90 -17.18 0.53
C GLU A 37 2.47 -16.78 1.94
N ASP A 38 1.17 -16.65 2.18
CA ASP A 38 0.59 -16.13 3.42
C ASP A 38 1.22 -14.81 3.89
N LYS A 39 1.37 -13.87 2.95
CA LYS A 39 1.95 -12.54 3.19
C LYS A 39 0.89 -11.45 3.10
N PRO A 40 0.96 -10.41 3.95
CA PRO A 40 0.18 -9.22 3.74
C PRO A 40 0.63 -8.49 2.47
N ILE A 41 -0.24 -7.63 1.96
CA ILE A 41 0.01 -6.80 0.79
C ILE A 41 0.41 -5.41 1.27
N PHE A 42 1.48 -4.87 0.69
CA PHE A 42 1.82 -3.45 0.79
C PHE A 42 1.40 -2.75 -0.51
N LEU A 43 0.33 -1.97 -0.46
CA LEU A 43 -0.13 -1.16 -1.58
C LEU A 43 0.44 0.25 -1.46
N SER A 44 1.13 0.72 -2.50
CA SER A 44 1.63 2.09 -2.59
C SER A 44 1.08 2.79 -3.82
N ILE A 45 0.18 3.75 -3.61
CA ILE A 45 -0.44 4.57 -4.66
C ILE A 45 0.28 5.92 -4.72
N GLY A 46 0.60 6.35 -5.93
CA GLY A 46 1.18 7.66 -6.21
C GLY A 46 0.91 8.10 -7.65
N TYR A 47 1.58 9.17 -8.08
CA TYR A 47 1.46 9.71 -9.43
C TYR A 47 2.72 10.50 -9.79
N SER A 48 2.89 10.77 -11.09
CA SER A 48 4.12 11.30 -11.68
C SER A 48 4.62 12.63 -11.10
N THR A 49 3.71 13.53 -10.68
CA THR A 49 4.04 14.87 -10.16
C THR A 49 4.00 14.98 -8.62
N CYS A 50 3.87 13.85 -7.93
CA CYS A 50 3.81 13.81 -6.47
C CYS A 50 5.19 13.95 -5.82
N HIS A 51 5.47 15.10 -5.21
CA HIS A 51 6.76 15.36 -4.54
C HIS A 51 7.13 14.30 -3.49
N TRP A 52 6.24 14.02 -2.55
CA TRP A 52 6.51 13.07 -1.47
C TRP A 52 6.60 11.61 -1.94
N CYS A 53 6.00 11.28 -3.08
CA CYS A 53 6.13 9.96 -3.69
C CYS A 53 7.57 9.75 -4.17
N HIS A 54 8.16 10.77 -4.81
CA HIS A 54 9.57 10.76 -5.22
C HIS A 54 10.52 10.72 -4.03
N VAL A 55 10.25 11.53 -2.99
CA VAL A 55 11.06 11.52 -1.76
C VAL A 55 11.05 10.13 -1.11
N MET A 56 9.88 9.52 -0.94
CA MET A 56 9.77 8.19 -0.34
C MET A 56 10.42 7.12 -1.22
N ALA A 57 10.29 7.21 -2.55
CA ALA A 57 10.93 6.29 -3.46
C ALA A 57 12.45 6.32 -3.33
N HIS A 58 13.03 7.52 -3.33
CA HIS A 58 14.47 7.71 -3.22
C HIS A 58 15.02 7.27 -1.85
N GLU A 59 14.35 7.69 -0.77
CA GLU A 59 14.82 7.37 0.59
C GLU A 59 14.62 5.89 0.95
N SER A 60 13.53 5.26 0.47
CA SER A 60 13.09 3.94 0.93
C SER A 60 13.05 2.88 -0.17
N PHE A 61 12.32 3.09 -1.26
CA PHE A 61 12.09 2.03 -2.25
C PHE A 61 13.32 1.70 -3.10
N GLU A 62 14.24 2.65 -3.26
CA GLU A 62 15.55 2.47 -3.90
C GLU A 62 16.59 1.86 -2.95
N ASN A 63 16.34 1.91 -1.64
CA ASN A 63 17.28 1.44 -0.64
C ASN A 63 17.28 -0.10 -0.54
N PRO A 64 18.43 -0.78 -0.75
CA PRO A 64 18.48 -2.25 -0.75
C PRO A 64 18.08 -2.91 0.57
N GLU A 65 18.36 -2.26 1.71
CA GLU A 65 18.04 -2.80 3.04
C GLU A 65 16.53 -2.77 3.28
N VAL A 66 15.89 -1.62 3.01
CA VAL A 66 14.43 -1.47 3.10
C VAL A 66 13.75 -2.43 2.14
N ALA A 67 14.21 -2.51 0.90
CA ALA A 67 13.62 -3.38 -0.11
C ALA A 67 13.75 -4.87 0.25
N ARG A 68 14.89 -5.30 0.81
CA ARG A 68 15.06 -6.67 1.30
C ARG A 68 14.01 -7.00 2.38
N LEU A 69 13.80 -6.09 3.32
CA LEU A 69 12.79 -6.26 4.36
C LEU A 69 11.37 -6.25 3.77
N MET A 70 11.06 -5.35 2.84
CA MET A 70 9.77 -5.33 2.16
C MET A 70 9.48 -6.64 1.43
N ASN A 71 10.44 -7.17 0.67
CA ASN A 71 10.28 -8.43 -0.08
C ASN A 71 10.13 -9.65 0.84
N GLU A 72 10.72 -9.59 2.04
CA GLU A 72 10.58 -10.62 3.07
C GLU A 72 9.18 -10.61 3.69
N VAL A 73 8.61 -9.41 3.90
CA VAL A 73 7.36 -9.22 4.65
C VAL A 73 6.13 -9.22 3.74
N PHE A 74 6.22 -8.66 2.54
CA PHE A 74 5.06 -8.32 1.72
C PHE A 74 5.10 -8.92 0.32
N VAL A 75 3.91 -9.04 -0.26
CA VAL A 75 3.76 -8.81 -1.70
C VAL A 75 3.48 -7.32 -1.90
N SER A 76 4.36 -6.64 -2.64
CA SER A 76 4.30 -5.18 -2.79
C SER A 76 3.65 -4.80 -4.12
N ILE A 77 2.62 -3.96 -4.08
CA ILE A 77 1.86 -3.49 -5.24
C ILE A 77 2.06 -1.98 -5.41
N LYS A 78 2.44 -1.55 -6.61
CA LYS A 78 2.53 -0.15 -7.00
C LYS A 78 1.35 0.21 -7.91
N VAL A 79 0.70 1.33 -7.63
CA VAL A 79 -0.43 1.83 -8.42
C VAL A 79 -0.17 3.27 -8.82
N ASP A 80 -0.44 3.56 -10.09
CA ASP A 80 -0.56 4.92 -10.60
C ASP A 80 -2.01 5.39 -10.43
N ARG A 81 -2.20 6.45 -9.65
CA ARG A 81 -3.49 7.09 -9.47
C ARG A 81 -4.06 7.62 -10.77
N GLU A 82 -3.21 8.10 -11.69
CA GLU A 82 -3.65 8.69 -12.96
C GLU A 82 -4.30 7.64 -13.87
N GLU A 83 -3.85 6.38 -13.78
CA GLU A 83 -4.44 5.25 -14.49
C GLU A 83 -5.57 4.56 -13.73
N ARG A 84 -5.51 4.54 -12.38
CA ARG A 84 -6.46 3.84 -11.51
C ARG A 84 -7.05 4.75 -10.42
N PRO A 85 -7.79 5.80 -10.79
CA PRO A 85 -8.45 6.69 -9.83
C PRO A 85 -9.51 5.96 -8.99
N ASP A 86 -10.08 4.88 -9.52
CA ASP A 86 -11.02 4.01 -8.81
C ASP A 86 -10.39 3.39 -7.56
N ILE A 87 -9.19 2.82 -7.70
CA ILE A 87 -8.43 2.23 -6.59
C ILE A 87 -8.00 3.32 -5.61
N ASP A 88 -7.48 4.42 -6.15
CA ASP A 88 -7.01 5.55 -5.34
C ASP A 88 -8.11 6.08 -4.41
N ASN A 89 -9.30 6.35 -4.95
CA ASN A 89 -10.40 6.91 -4.18
C ASN A 89 -10.81 5.99 -3.03
N ILE A 90 -10.94 4.68 -3.28
CA ILE A 90 -11.31 3.69 -2.26
C ILE A 90 -10.31 3.71 -1.10
N TYR A 91 -9.02 3.64 -1.41
CA TYR A 91 -7.98 3.56 -0.38
C TYR A 91 -7.66 4.91 0.26
N MET A 92 -7.94 6.02 -0.42
CA MET A 92 -7.89 7.36 0.17
C MET A 92 -8.96 7.49 1.25
N THR A 93 -10.19 7.03 1.00
CA THR A 93 -11.25 6.98 2.02
C THR A 93 -10.82 6.12 3.21
N VAL A 94 -10.22 4.94 2.96
CA VAL A 94 -9.66 4.10 4.03
C VAL A 94 -8.64 4.87 4.87
N CYS A 95 -7.68 5.55 4.24
CA CYS A 95 -6.67 6.33 4.96
C CYS A 95 -7.28 7.45 5.80
N GLN A 96 -8.24 8.18 5.26
CA GLN A 96 -8.96 9.24 5.98
C GLN A 96 -9.72 8.69 7.18
N MET A 97 -10.38 7.54 7.03
CA MET A 97 -11.10 6.88 8.13
C MET A 97 -10.16 6.40 9.24
N MET A 98 -8.98 5.90 8.88
CA MET A 98 -8.03 5.33 9.84
C MET A 98 -7.17 6.40 10.54
N THR A 99 -6.81 7.47 9.82
CA THR A 99 -5.82 8.44 10.28
C THR A 99 -6.39 9.85 10.52
N GLY A 100 -7.64 10.09 10.11
CA GLY A 100 -8.26 11.42 10.11
C GLY A 100 -7.75 12.36 9.01
N SER A 101 -6.80 11.90 8.17
CA SER A 101 -6.21 12.69 7.09
C SER A 101 -5.91 11.82 5.86
N GLY A 102 -5.56 12.45 4.75
CA GLY A 102 -5.25 11.76 3.51
C GLY A 102 -4.19 12.50 2.70
N GLY A 103 -3.55 11.81 1.78
CA GLY A 103 -2.53 12.37 0.92
C GLY A 103 -1.68 11.29 0.24
N TRP A 104 -0.72 11.74 -0.57
CA TRP A 104 0.18 10.86 -1.31
C TRP A 104 1.64 11.06 -0.86
N PRO A 105 2.49 10.02 -0.86
CA PRO A 105 2.19 8.64 -1.27
C PRO A 105 1.20 8.00 -0.31
N LEU A 106 0.23 7.27 -0.84
CA LEU A 106 -0.80 6.60 -0.07
C LEU A 106 -0.37 5.15 0.12
N ASN A 107 -0.04 4.76 1.35
CA ASN A 107 0.49 3.45 1.68
C ASN A 107 -0.52 2.69 2.56
N ILE A 108 -0.99 1.54 2.07
CA ILE A 108 -1.95 0.68 2.75
C ILE A 108 -1.31 -0.68 2.98
N ILE A 109 -1.50 -1.25 4.17
CA ILE A 109 -1.21 -2.66 4.43
C ILE A 109 -2.53 -3.39 4.62
N MET A 110 -2.71 -4.47 3.87
CA MET A 110 -3.94 -5.22 3.81
C MET A 110 -3.70 -6.73 3.77
N THR A 111 -4.74 -7.48 4.07
CA THR A 111 -4.78 -8.93 3.90
C THR A 111 -4.75 -9.31 2.40
N PRO A 112 -4.43 -10.58 2.07
CA PRO A 112 -4.51 -11.08 0.69
C PRO A 112 -5.87 -10.87 0.02
N ASP A 113 -6.96 -10.89 0.80
CA ASP A 113 -8.33 -10.64 0.36
C ASP A 113 -8.75 -9.15 0.40
N LYS A 114 -7.77 -8.24 0.31
CA LYS A 114 -7.94 -6.78 0.12
C LYS A 114 -8.56 -6.02 1.29
N ARG A 115 -8.52 -6.57 2.51
CA ARG A 115 -9.04 -5.88 3.71
C ARG A 115 -7.92 -5.12 4.42
N PRO A 116 -7.98 -3.78 4.48
CA PRO A 116 -6.91 -2.96 5.05
C PRO A 116 -6.89 -3.02 6.58
N PHE A 117 -5.69 -3.05 7.17
CA PHE A 117 -5.50 -2.94 8.63
C PHE A 117 -4.44 -1.91 9.02
N PHE A 118 -3.76 -1.28 8.06
CA PHE A 118 -2.88 -0.14 8.31
C PHE A 118 -2.98 0.85 7.14
N ALA A 119 -2.87 2.14 7.45
CA ALA A 119 -2.80 3.20 6.46
C ALA A 119 -1.84 4.29 6.94
N ALA A 120 -1.06 4.83 6.00
CA ALA A 120 -0.21 5.98 6.22
C ALA A 120 -0.04 6.74 4.91
N THR A 121 0.33 8.02 5.02
CA THR A 121 0.79 8.80 3.87
C THR A 121 2.29 8.58 3.69
N TYR A 122 3.11 9.64 3.79
CA TYR A 122 4.55 9.54 3.72
C TYR A 122 5.13 8.80 4.95
N ILE A 123 6.05 7.86 4.71
CA ILE A 123 6.81 7.14 5.74
C ILE A 123 8.31 7.33 5.46
N PRO A 124 9.08 7.93 6.39
CA PRO A 124 10.52 8.10 6.20
C PRO A 124 11.26 6.77 6.29
N ARG A 125 12.49 6.70 5.75
CA ARG A 125 13.33 5.49 5.91
C ARG A 125 13.58 5.16 7.39
N GLU A 126 14.04 6.16 8.13
CA GLU A 126 14.33 6.11 9.57
C GLU A 126 13.32 6.99 10.32
N GLY A 127 13.00 6.61 11.55
CA GLY A 127 12.04 7.35 12.37
C GLY A 127 12.51 8.77 12.64
N ARG A 128 11.63 9.76 12.44
CA ARG A 128 11.93 11.19 12.65
C ARG A 128 10.69 11.97 13.06
N PHE A 129 10.87 12.97 13.91
CA PHE A 129 9.80 13.88 14.36
C PHE A 129 8.54 13.16 14.86
N GLY A 130 8.71 12.06 15.60
CA GLY A 130 7.59 11.25 16.11
C GLY A 130 6.91 10.34 15.08
N MET A 131 7.38 10.33 13.83
CA MET A 131 6.94 9.37 12.81
C MET A 131 7.80 8.11 12.86
N ILE A 132 7.15 6.95 12.79
CA ILE A 132 7.82 5.65 12.60
C ILE A 132 8.48 5.60 11.21
N GLY A 133 9.68 5.05 11.13
CA GLY A 133 10.37 4.83 9.85
C GLY A 133 10.11 3.45 9.26
N MET A 134 10.35 3.27 7.97
CA MET A 134 10.22 1.98 7.27
C MET A 134 11.06 0.88 7.95
N LEU A 135 12.30 1.16 8.36
CA LEU A 135 13.17 0.18 9.02
C LEU A 135 12.63 -0.32 10.37
N GLU A 136 11.79 0.48 11.04
CA GLU A 136 11.13 0.12 12.30
C GLU A 136 9.74 -0.49 12.05
N LEU A 137 9.01 0.00 11.05
CA LEU A 137 7.66 -0.45 10.72
C LEU A 137 7.65 -1.88 10.18
N LEU A 138 8.56 -2.20 9.25
CA LEU A 138 8.60 -3.52 8.58
C LEU A 138 8.71 -4.71 9.56
N PRO A 139 9.66 -4.75 10.50
CA PRO A 139 9.74 -5.85 11.45
C PRO A 139 8.51 -5.94 12.37
N ARG A 140 7.93 -4.80 12.75
CA ARG A 140 6.70 -4.78 13.57
C ARG A 140 5.51 -5.35 12.84
N ILE A 141 5.32 -5.02 11.56
CA ILE A 141 4.24 -5.58 10.75
C ILE A 141 4.45 -7.08 10.55
N LYS A 142 5.68 -7.53 10.32
CA LYS A 142 6.00 -8.95 10.23
C LYS A 142 5.61 -9.70 11.51
N GLU A 143 6.02 -9.18 12.66
CA GLU A 143 5.67 -9.75 13.96
C GLU A 143 4.15 -9.75 14.19
N PHE A 144 3.48 -8.62 13.91
CA PHE A 144 2.04 -8.50 14.07
C PHE A 144 1.27 -9.50 13.20
N TRP A 145 1.67 -9.65 11.94
CA TRP A 145 1.05 -10.60 11.01
C TRP A 145 1.21 -12.06 11.45
N THR A 146 2.40 -12.42 11.94
CA THR A 146 2.75 -13.80 12.30
C THR A 146 2.26 -14.21 13.69
N THR A 147 2.26 -13.29 14.66
CA THR A 147 1.95 -13.58 16.08
C THR A 147 0.56 -13.14 16.51
N GLN A 148 0.00 -12.11 15.87
CA GLN A 148 -1.25 -11.44 16.28
C GLN A 148 -2.26 -11.42 15.12
N ARG A 149 -2.26 -12.48 14.30
CA ARG A 149 -3.08 -12.56 13.10
C ARG A 149 -4.57 -12.33 13.35
N SER A 150 -5.12 -12.86 14.44
CA SER A 150 -6.54 -12.66 14.80
C SER A 150 -6.88 -11.19 15.00
N GLU A 151 -5.95 -10.41 15.59
CA GLU A 151 -6.11 -8.98 15.79
C GLU A 151 -6.03 -8.21 14.47
N ALA A 152 -5.07 -8.56 13.60
CA ALA A 152 -4.97 -8.00 12.25
C ALA A 152 -6.29 -8.19 11.46
N LEU A 153 -6.87 -9.39 11.52
CA LEU A 153 -8.14 -9.70 10.87
C LEU A 153 -9.33 -8.97 11.51
N SER A 154 -9.34 -8.83 12.84
CA SER A 154 -10.37 -8.08 13.56
C SER A 154 -10.36 -6.60 13.17
N LEU A 155 -9.19 -5.97 13.11
CA LEU A 155 -9.02 -4.59 12.65
C LEU A 155 -9.47 -4.45 11.19
N SER A 156 -9.05 -5.38 10.33
CA SER A 156 -9.46 -5.45 8.92
C SER A 156 -10.98 -5.48 8.75
N ASN A 157 -11.67 -6.31 9.53
CA ASN A 157 -13.13 -6.44 9.48
C ASN A 157 -13.84 -5.17 9.92
N ARG A 158 -13.36 -4.50 10.98
CA ARG A 158 -13.94 -3.24 11.46
C ARG A 158 -13.86 -2.14 10.41
N ILE A 159 -12.70 -1.98 9.77
CA ILE A 159 -12.48 -0.97 8.73
C ILE A 159 -13.36 -1.27 7.52
N THR A 160 -13.35 -2.52 7.04
CA THR A 160 -14.13 -2.95 5.87
C THR A 160 -15.64 -2.75 6.08
N THR A 161 -16.16 -3.11 7.27
CA THR A 161 -17.57 -2.90 7.63
C THR A 161 -17.93 -1.41 7.61
N THR A 162 -17.03 -0.55 8.10
CA THR A 162 -17.28 0.89 8.13
C THR A 162 -17.24 1.48 6.71
N LEU A 163 -16.32 1.02 5.87
CA LEU A 163 -16.22 1.45 4.47
C LEU A 163 -17.49 1.07 3.67
N GLN A 164 -18.03 -0.12 3.90
CA GLN A 164 -19.28 -0.57 3.30
C GLN A 164 -20.47 0.33 3.69
N ARG A 165 -20.54 0.77 4.96
CA ARG A 165 -21.59 1.70 5.41
C ARG A 165 -21.46 3.07 4.74
N VAL A 166 -20.26 3.64 4.71
CA VAL A 166 -20.00 4.91 4.02
C VAL A 166 -20.36 4.84 2.54
N SER A 167 -20.09 3.70 1.89
CA SER A 167 -20.45 3.47 0.49
C SER A 167 -21.96 3.32 0.27
N GLN A 168 -22.70 2.82 1.26
CA GLN A 168 -24.17 2.69 1.23
C GLN A 168 -24.89 4.01 1.56
N ASP A 169 -24.27 4.85 2.39
CA ASP A 169 -24.79 6.16 2.81
C ASP A 169 -24.41 7.29 1.85
N ALA A 170 -23.55 7.03 0.86
CA ALA A 170 -23.30 7.95 -0.24
C ALA A 170 -24.61 8.07 -1.07
N PRO A 171 -25.18 9.28 -1.25
CA PRO A 171 -26.36 9.45 -2.09
C PRO A 171 -26.02 8.89 -3.48
N GLY A 172 -26.82 7.94 -3.94
CA GLY A 172 -26.74 7.50 -5.33
C GLY A 172 -26.95 8.71 -6.22
N GLU A 173 -25.96 9.02 -7.07
CA GLU A 173 -26.29 9.63 -8.35
C GLU A 173 -27.23 8.63 -9.04
N GLU A 174 -28.50 9.01 -9.18
CA GLU A 174 -29.42 8.33 -10.09
C GLU A 174 -28.72 8.27 -11.45
N LEU A 175 -28.36 7.06 -11.86
CA LEU A 175 -28.01 6.77 -13.24
C LEU A 175 -29.32 6.74 -14.03
N ASP A 176 -29.73 7.91 -14.52
CA ASP A 176 -30.62 8.03 -15.68
C ASP A 176 -29.85 7.72 -16.98
#